data_AF-A0A960SKJ6-F1
#
_entry.id   AF-A0A960SKJ6-F1
#
_cell.length_a   1.000
_cell.length_b   1.000
_cell.length_c   1.000
_cell.angle_alpha   90.00
_cell.angle_beta   90.00
_cell.angle_gamma   90.00
#
_symmetry.space_group_name_H-M   'P 1'
#
loop_
_entity.id
_entity.type
_entity.pdbx_description
1 polymer ?
#
loop_
_entity_poly.entity_id
_entity_poly.type
_entity_poly.pdbx_seq_one_letter_code
_entity_poly.pdbx_strand_id
1 'polypeptide(L)'
;MKRCRLLSALDRLFPAGGGPVGAWLKSHWSDCPECRRRHENSLALEAALRAHAGEHRVPAPPFLANRIKVAVRAEYRRREPRSGKWLLGLAGALVTAVVFSFGVWPRLVGGWGHDPTAVEFTREQTDALVRQVEALSPDAAWTLAGGVDQSLQSELDALLSDARSAALLVVRACVPEESPLRPAPKD
;
A
#
# COMPACT_ATOMS: atom_id res chain seq x y z
N MET A 1 -19.31 -6.59 25.00
CA MET A 1 -18.13 -5.75 25.34
C MET A 1 -16.94 -5.91 24.39
N LYS A 2 -16.49 -7.12 24.00
CA LYS A 2 -15.32 -7.30 23.10
C LYS A 2 -15.47 -6.61 21.74
N ARG A 3 -16.67 -6.66 21.14
CA ARG A 3 -16.97 -6.00 19.84
C ARG A 3 -16.79 -4.48 19.88
N CYS A 4 -17.18 -3.82 20.96
CA CYS A 4 -17.08 -2.35 21.09
C CYS A 4 -15.64 -1.83 21.09
N ARG A 5 -14.67 -2.57 21.65
CA ARG A 5 -13.25 -2.18 21.64
C ARG A 5 -12.65 -2.26 20.24
N LEU A 6 -12.95 -3.33 19.52
CA LEU A 6 -12.49 -3.52 18.15
C LEU A 6 -13.08 -2.46 17.20
N LEU A 7 -14.36 -2.15 17.39
CA LEU A 7 -15.06 -1.09 16.65
C LEU A 7 -14.47 0.31 16.90
N SER A 8 -14.05 0.62 18.13
CA SER A 8 -13.38 1.90 18.40
C SER A 8 -12.00 2.02 17.76
N ALA A 9 -11.32 0.89 17.51
CA ALA A 9 -10.06 0.90 16.78
C ALA A 9 -10.31 1.08 15.26
N LEU A 10 -11.35 0.42 14.73
CA LEU A 10 -11.73 0.53 13.33
C LEU A 10 -12.20 1.95 12.96
N ASP A 11 -12.95 2.63 13.82
CA ASP A 11 -13.40 4.01 13.58
C ASP A 11 -12.23 4.99 13.40
N ARG A 12 -11.09 4.73 14.08
CA ARG A 12 -9.87 5.55 13.93
C ARG A 12 -9.12 5.28 12.63
N LEU A 13 -9.13 4.03 12.17
CA LEU A 13 -8.40 3.61 10.97
C LEU A 13 -9.21 3.89 9.69
N PHE A 14 -10.53 3.80 9.80
CA PHE A 14 -11.48 3.99 8.73
C PHE A 14 -12.54 4.98 9.21
N PRO A 15 -12.20 6.28 9.32
CA PRO A 15 -13.21 7.30 9.55
C PRO A 15 -14.29 7.09 8.49
N ALA A 16 -15.57 7.28 8.85
CA ALA A 16 -16.76 6.86 8.08
C ALA A 16 -16.93 7.48 6.66
N GLY A 17 -15.85 7.90 6.02
CA GLY A 17 -15.73 8.18 4.59
C GLY A 17 -15.82 6.89 3.77
N GLY A 18 -16.94 6.78 3.05
CA GLY A 18 -17.16 5.95 1.85
C GLY A 18 -16.53 4.55 1.84
N GLY A 19 -17.32 3.53 2.18
CA GLY A 19 -16.94 2.14 1.99
C GLY A 19 -17.84 1.15 2.73
N PRO A 20 -17.72 -0.17 2.46
CA PRO A 20 -18.53 -1.20 3.11
C PRO A 20 -18.33 -1.23 4.63
N VAL A 21 -17.12 -0.94 5.11
CA VAL A 21 -16.80 -0.84 6.54
C VAL A 21 -17.55 0.33 7.20
N GLY A 22 -17.69 1.46 6.51
CA GLY A 22 -18.43 2.62 7.01
C GLY A 22 -19.93 2.37 7.15
N ALA A 23 -20.54 1.60 6.24
CA ALA A 23 -21.95 1.21 6.36
C ALA A 23 -22.19 0.30 7.57
N TRP A 24 -21.30 -0.66 7.79
CA TRP A 24 -21.37 -1.56 8.95
C TRP A 24 -21.17 -0.81 10.28
N LEU A 25 -20.22 0.14 10.35
CA LEU A 25 -20.02 1.03 11.51
C LEU A 25 -21.28 1.84 11.83
N LYS A 26 -21.95 2.42 10.81
CA LYS A 26 -23.21 3.15 10.98
C LYS A 26 -24.33 2.27 11.55
N SER A 27 -24.46 1.04 11.05
CA SER A 27 -25.41 0.07 11.61
C SER A 27 -25.03 -0.32 13.04
N HIS A 28 -23.75 -0.45 13.38
CA HIS A 28 -23.38 -0.71 14.76
C HIS A 28 -23.75 0.44 15.71
N TRP A 29 -23.61 1.69 15.28
CA TRP A 29 -24.01 2.85 16.08
C TRP A 29 -25.53 3.00 16.21
N SER A 30 -26.33 2.46 15.28
CA SER A 30 -27.79 2.39 15.49
C SER A 30 -28.14 1.49 16.66
N ASP A 31 -27.40 0.40 16.82
CA ASP A 31 -27.74 -0.66 17.78
C ASP A 31 -27.04 -0.49 19.14
N CYS A 32 -25.91 0.22 19.18
CA CYS A 32 -25.11 0.40 20.39
C CYS A 32 -24.99 1.88 20.80
N PRO A 33 -25.73 2.34 21.83
CA PRO A 33 -25.74 3.75 22.24
C PRO A 33 -24.40 4.22 22.82
N GLU A 34 -23.65 3.32 23.46
CA GLU A 34 -22.32 3.65 24.00
C GLU A 34 -21.31 3.96 22.89
N CYS A 35 -21.31 3.18 21.81
CA CYS A 35 -20.45 3.42 20.66
C CYS A 35 -20.89 4.68 19.90
N ARG A 36 -22.20 4.94 19.79
CA ARG A 36 -22.72 6.18 19.21
C ARG A 36 -22.24 7.41 19.96
N ARG A 37 -22.38 7.43 21.30
CA ARG A 37 -21.94 8.54 22.14
C ARG A 37 -20.44 8.82 22.01
N ARG A 38 -19.61 7.77 21.90
CA ARG A 38 -18.16 7.94 21.69
C ARG A 38 -17.83 8.54 20.32
N HIS A 39 -18.54 8.12 19.28
CA HIS A 39 -18.38 8.67 17.95
C HIS A 39 -18.80 10.15 17.93
N GLU A 40 -19.94 10.50 18.51
CA GLU A 40 -20.41 11.88 18.67
C GLU A 40 -19.41 12.76 19.44
N ASN A 41 -18.86 12.26 20.56
CA ASN A 41 -17.82 12.96 21.32
C ASN A 41 -16.54 13.18 20.49
N SER A 42 -16.17 12.19 19.66
CA SER A 42 -15.00 12.31 18.78
C SER A 42 -15.22 13.37 17.71
N LEU A 43 -16.41 13.40 17.10
CA LEU A 43 -16.80 14.45 16.14
C LEU A 43 -16.82 15.85 16.78
N ALA A 44 -17.36 15.96 18.01
CA ALA A 44 -17.38 17.22 18.74
C ALA A 44 -15.96 17.71 19.07
N LEU A 45 -15.08 16.80 19.49
CA LEU A 45 -13.66 17.11 19.74
C LEU A 45 -12.96 17.55 18.45
N GLU A 46 -13.15 16.83 17.35
CA GLU A 46 -12.60 17.23 16.04
C GLU A 46 -13.10 18.60 15.60
N ALA A 47 -14.39 18.90 15.79
CA ALA A 47 -14.96 20.19 15.46
C ALA A 47 -14.35 21.31 16.31
N ALA A 48 -14.19 21.10 17.61
CA ALA A 48 -13.54 22.04 18.51
C ALA A 48 -12.08 22.28 18.12
N LEU A 49 -11.32 21.22 17.83
CA LEU A 49 -9.94 21.32 17.36
C LEU A 49 -9.85 22.07 16.02
N ARG A 50 -10.77 21.83 15.09
CA ARG A 50 -10.81 22.56 13.81
C ARG A 50 -11.13 24.04 14.01
N ALA A 51 -12.07 24.38 14.90
CA ALA A 51 -12.41 25.76 15.22
C ALA A 51 -11.21 26.49 15.82
N HIS A 52 -10.57 25.89 16.82
CA HIS A 52 -9.41 26.46 17.49
C HIS A 52 -8.19 26.56 16.55
N ALA A 53 -7.96 25.56 15.71
CA ALA A 53 -6.91 25.61 14.69
C ALA A 53 -7.20 26.67 13.60
N GLY A 54 -8.47 27.01 13.37
CA GLY A 54 -8.89 28.08 12.46
C GLY A 54 -8.52 29.47 12.99
N GLU A 55 -8.69 29.68 14.30
CA GLU A 55 -8.36 30.95 14.98
C GLU A 55 -6.86 31.27 14.96
N HIS A 56 -6.01 30.24 15.02
CA HIS A 56 -4.55 30.39 15.05
C HIS A 56 -3.86 30.07 13.71
N ARG A 57 -4.63 29.88 12.63
CA ARG A 57 -4.06 29.54 11.33
C ARG A 57 -3.47 30.77 10.66
N VAL A 58 -2.15 30.77 10.49
CA VAL A 58 -1.51 31.67 9.53
C VAL A 58 -2.01 31.31 8.13
N PRO A 59 -2.47 32.27 7.32
CA PRO A 59 -2.94 31.99 5.98
C PRO A 59 -1.84 31.30 5.17
N ALA A 60 -2.18 30.20 4.52
CA ALA A 60 -1.23 29.48 3.68
C ALA A 60 -0.74 30.41 2.55
N PRO A 61 0.58 30.44 2.26
CA PRO A 61 1.09 31.24 1.16
C PRO A 61 0.42 30.86 -0.17
N PRO A 62 0.08 31.83 -1.04
CA PRO A 62 -0.72 31.58 -2.24
C PRO A 62 -0.06 30.61 -3.23
N PHE A 63 1.27 30.51 -3.22
CA PHE A 63 2.03 29.58 -4.06
C PHE A 63 2.01 28.13 -3.55
N LEU A 64 1.68 27.90 -2.29
CA LEU A 64 1.73 26.58 -1.65
C LEU A 64 0.65 25.66 -2.21
N ALA A 65 -0.56 26.20 -2.42
CA ALA A 65 -1.64 25.49 -3.10
C ALA A 65 -1.25 25.05 -4.51
N ASN A 66 -0.51 25.89 -5.25
CA ASN A 66 -0.05 25.55 -6.59
C ASN A 66 1.06 24.49 -6.56
N ARG A 67 2.01 24.59 -5.62
CA ARG A 67 3.05 23.56 -5.41
C ARG A 67 2.45 22.20 -5.06
N ILE A 68 1.45 22.16 -4.17
CA ILE A 68 0.74 20.92 -3.83
C ILE A 68 0.05 20.35 -5.07
N LYS A 69 -0.69 21.17 -5.84
CA LYS A 69 -1.35 20.71 -7.07
C LYS A 69 -0.35 20.15 -8.08
N VAL A 70 0.81 20.80 -8.25
CA VAL A 70 1.88 20.32 -9.15
C VAL A 70 2.47 19.01 -8.63
N ALA A 71 2.78 18.91 -7.34
CA ALA A 71 3.33 17.70 -6.73
C ALA A 71 2.35 16.52 -6.83
N VAL A 72 1.06 16.73 -6.51
CA VAL A 72 0.02 15.70 -6.64
C VAL A 72 -0.15 15.25 -8.09
N ARG A 73 -0.13 16.19 -9.06
CA ARG A 73 -0.18 15.83 -10.50
C ARG A 73 1.06 15.07 -10.96
N ALA A 74 2.23 15.42 -10.45
CA ALA A 74 3.47 14.72 -10.79
C ALA A 74 3.45 13.29 -10.25
N GLU A 75 2.99 13.10 -9.01
CA GLU A 75 2.83 11.78 -8.39
C GLU A 75 1.76 10.94 -9.10
N TYR A 76 0.63 11.56 -9.47
CA TYR A 76 -0.41 10.88 -10.24
C TYR A 76 0.12 10.41 -11.60
N ARG A 77 0.92 11.22 -12.29
CA ARG A 77 1.58 10.81 -13.55
C ARG A 77 2.65 9.75 -13.38
N ARG A 78 3.31 9.67 -12.22
CA ARG A 78 4.24 8.58 -11.89
C ARG A 78 3.51 7.28 -11.61
N ARG A 79 2.35 7.37 -10.96
CA ARG A 79 1.50 6.22 -10.60
C ARG A 79 0.56 5.78 -11.71
N GLU A 80 0.25 6.64 -12.67
CA GLU A 80 -0.36 6.19 -13.92
C GLU A 80 0.59 5.15 -14.52
N PRO A 81 0.19 3.86 -14.57
CA PRO A 81 0.98 2.89 -15.28
C PRO A 81 1.07 3.42 -16.70
N ARG A 82 2.29 3.75 -17.14
CA ARG A 82 2.61 4.16 -18.51
C ARG A 82 1.70 3.35 -19.43
N SER A 83 0.68 4.02 -19.97
CA SER A 83 -0.53 3.38 -20.48
C SER A 83 -0.16 2.08 -21.20
N GLY A 84 -0.67 0.96 -20.70
CA GLY A 84 -0.31 -0.40 -21.10
C GLY A 84 -0.68 -0.77 -22.54
N LYS A 85 -0.58 0.15 -23.49
CA LYS A 85 -0.69 -0.12 -24.93
C LYS A 85 0.42 -1.07 -25.39
N TRP A 86 1.60 -1.00 -24.78
CA TRP A 86 2.68 -1.95 -25.08
C TRP A 86 2.44 -3.32 -24.44
N LEU A 87 1.86 -3.35 -23.23
CA LEU A 87 1.45 -4.59 -22.57
C LEU A 87 0.22 -5.25 -23.22
N LEU A 88 -0.69 -4.48 -23.80
CA LEU A 88 -1.78 -4.99 -24.66
C LEU A 88 -1.24 -5.62 -25.95
N GLY A 89 -0.15 -5.09 -26.51
CA GLY A 89 0.57 -5.72 -27.62
C GLY A 89 1.18 -7.07 -27.22
N LEU A 90 1.83 -7.13 -26.06
CA LEU A 90 2.42 -8.36 -25.52
C LEU A 90 1.38 -9.40 -25.10
N ALA A 91 0.31 -9.00 -24.43
CA ALA A 91 -0.79 -9.88 -24.04
C ALA A 91 -1.54 -10.38 -25.28
N GLY A 92 -1.74 -9.53 -26.28
CA GLY A 92 -2.29 -9.94 -27.58
C GLY A 92 -1.42 -10.97 -28.28
N ALA A 93 -0.10 -10.76 -28.32
CA ALA A 93 0.86 -11.70 -28.90
C ALA A 93 0.94 -13.03 -28.13
N LEU A 94 0.84 -13.01 -26.80
CA LEU A 94 0.81 -14.21 -25.97
C LEU A 94 -0.49 -14.99 -26.16
N VAL A 95 -1.64 -14.31 -26.23
CA VAL A 95 -2.93 -14.96 -26.48
C VAL A 95 -2.98 -15.54 -27.89
N THR A 96 -2.50 -14.84 -28.91
CA THR A 96 -2.41 -15.44 -30.26
C THR A 96 -1.42 -16.59 -30.31
N ALA A 97 -0.27 -16.53 -29.63
CA ALA A 97 0.65 -17.66 -29.52
C ALA A 97 0.00 -18.86 -28.83
N VAL A 98 -0.70 -18.67 -27.70
CA VAL A 98 -1.38 -19.75 -26.98
C VAL A 98 -2.53 -20.33 -27.80
N VAL A 99 -3.38 -19.50 -28.42
CA VAL A 99 -4.48 -19.97 -29.28
C VAL A 99 -3.96 -20.70 -30.51
N PHE A 100 -2.82 -20.26 -31.06
CA PHE A 100 -2.18 -20.96 -32.18
C PHE A 100 -1.61 -22.31 -31.72
N SER A 101 -0.86 -22.35 -30.62
CA SER A 101 -0.25 -23.57 -30.06
C SER A 101 -1.27 -24.59 -29.54
N PHE A 102 -2.41 -24.16 -28.98
CA PHE A 102 -3.42 -25.05 -28.39
C PHE A 102 -4.66 -25.26 -29.25
N GLY A 103 -4.95 -24.39 -30.22
CA GLY A 103 -6.19 -24.45 -31.01
C GLY A 103 -5.98 -24.85 -32.48
N VAL A 104 -4.91 -24.34 -33.11
CA VAL A 104 -4.65 -24.50 -34.55
C VAL A 104 -3.57 -25.56 -34.81
N TRP A 105 -2.48 -25.52 -34.05
CA TRP A 105 -1.38 -26.49 -34.09
C TRP A 105 -1.84 -27.95 -33.89
N PRO A 106 -2.65 -28.32 -32.88
CA PRO A 106 -3.13 -29.70 -32.66
C PRO A 106 -3.79 -30.33 -33.88
N ARG A 107 -4.49 -29.50 -34.65
CA ARG A 107 -5.27 -29.92 -35.82
C ARG A 107 -4.40 -30.07 -37.06
N LEU A 108 -3.29 -29.34 -37.12
CA LEU A 108 -2.32 -29.42 -38.22
C LEU A 108 -1.30 -30.54 -38.03
N VAL A 109 -0.91 -30.87 -36.79
CA VAL A 109 0.12 -31.90 -36.53
C VAL A 109 -0.42 -33.27 -36.14
N GLY A 110 -1.75 -33.46 -36.13
CA GLY A 110 -2.36 -34.77 -35.94
C GLY A 110 -2.19 -35.34 -34.52
N GLY A 111 -3.09 -34.95 -33.62
CA GLY A 111 -3.37 -35.70 -32.39
C GLY A 111 -2.52 -35.27 -31.18
N TRP A 112 -3.18 -34.69 -30.19
CA TRP A 112 -2.63 -34.62 -28.84
C TRP A 112 -2.76 -36.00 -28.21
N GLY A 113 -1.75 -36.83 -28.43
CA GLY A 113 -1.49 -37.91 -27.50
C GLY A 113 -1.31 -37.28 -26.12
N HIS A 114 -2.08 -37.72 -25.14
CA HIS A 114 -1.71 -37.57 -23.73
C HIS A 114 -0.31 -38.16 -23.61
N ASP A 115 0.70 -37.31 -23.60
CA ASP A 115 2.07 -37.75 -23.40
C ASP A 115 2.22 -37.98 -21.88
N PRO A 116 2.24 -39.24 -21.40
CA PRO A 116 2.25 -39.56 -19.97
C PRO A 116 3.47 -38.97 -19.25
N THR A 117 4.48 -38.57 -20.02
CA THR A 117 5.76 -37.99 -19.60
C THR A 117 5.64 -36.65 -18.87
N ALA A 118 4.69 -35.77 -19.22
CA ALA A 118 4.56 -34.46 -18.58
C ALA A 118 3.96 -34.55 -17.16
N VAL A 119 3.00 -35.46 -16.98
CA VAL A 119 2.40 -35.74 -15.67
C VAL A 119 3.37 -36.48 -14.77
N GLU A 120 4.16 -37.41 -15.32
CA GLU A 120 5.22 -38.08 -14.57
C GLU A 120 6.34 -37.12 -14.16
N PHE A 121 6.76 -36.21 -15.05
CA PHE A 121 7.77 -35.19 -14.74
C PHE A 121 7.33 -34.24 -13.62
N THR A 122 6.09 -33.75 -13.66
CA THR A 122 5.55 -32.88 -12.60
C THR A 122 5.40 -33.59 -11.27
N ARG A 123 5.07 -34.89 -11.29
CA ARG A 123 5.03 -35.73 -10.11
C ARG A 123 6.42 -35.94 -9.51
N GLU A 124 7.41 -36.23 -10.34
CA GLU A 124 8.80 -36.43 -9.92
C GLU A 124 9.41 -35.15 -9.33
N GLN A 125 9.14 -33.99 -9.94
CA GLN A 125 9.55 -32.69 -9.42
C GLN A 125 8.92 -32.38 -8.05
N THR A 126 7.63 -32.70 -7.88
CA THR A 126 6.92 -32.47 -6.62
C THR A 126 7.46 -33.38 -5.52
N ASP A 127 7.69 -34.66 -5.82
CA ASP A 127 8.24 -35.63 -4.86
C ASP A 127 9.70 -35.32 -4.49
N ALA A 128 10.48 -34.71 -5.40
CA ALA A 128 11.83 -34.23 -5.09
C ALA A 128 11.79 -33.02 -4.15
N LEU A 129 10.85 -32.10 -4.36
CA LEU A 129 10.67 -30.92 -3.51
C LEU A 129 10.21 -31.29 -2.10
N VAL A 130 9.25 -32.22 -1.99
CA VAL A 130 8.75 -32.74 -0.70
C VAL A 130 9.89 -33.41 0.07
N ARG A 131 10.71 -34.23 -0.59
CA ARG A 131 11.88 -34.87 0.05
C ARG A 131 12.93 -33.88 0.51
N GLN A 132 13.16 -32.78 -0.22
CA GLN A 132 14.06 -31.72 0.23
C GLN A 132 13.51 -30.99 1.46
N VAL A 133 12.20 -30.73 1.51
CA VAL A 133 11.54 -30.09 2.65
C VAL A 133 11.50 -31.01 3.88
N GLU A 134 11.30 -32.33 3.69
CA GLU A 134 11.36 -33.31 4.78
C GLU A 134 12.78 -33.57 5.29
N ALA A 135 13.79 -33.41 4.42
CA ALA A 135 15.20 -33.53 4.80
C ALA A 135 15.74 -32.27 5.52
N LEU A 136 15.01 -31.16 5.51
CA LEU A 136 15.36 -29.96 6.25
C LEU A 136 15.11 -30.19 7.74
N SER A 137 16.20 -30.29 8.50
CA SER A 137 16.12 -30.33 9.96
C SER A 137 15.38 -29.11 10.50
N PRO A 138 14.62 -29.24 11.61
CA PRO A 138 13.94 -28.11 12.24
C PRO A 138 14.88 -26.92 12.51
N ASP A 139 16.12 -27.19 12.92
CA ASP A 139 17.12 -26.14 13.17
C ASP A 139 17.52 -25.39 11.90
N ALA A 140 17.68 -26.11 10.78
CA ALA A 140 17.95 -25.49 9.47
C ALA A 140 16.77 -24.64 8.98
N ALA A 141 15.53 -25.09 9.22
CA ALA A 141 14.32 -24.34 8.91
C ALA A 141 14.23 -23.04 9.74
N TRP A 142 14.59 -23.10 11.03
CA TRP A 142 14.64 -21.90 11.89
C TRP A 142 15.75 -20.93 11.48
N THR A 143 16.92 -21.39 11.02
CA THR A 143 17.95 -20.50 10.48
C THR A 143 17.54 -19.83 9.17
N LEU A 144 16.81 -20.54 8.30
CA LEU A 144 16.26 -19.96 7.08
C LEU A 144 15.16 -18.93 7.39
N ALA A 145 14.28 -19.22 8.34
CA ALA A 145 13.26 -18.29 8.81
C ALA A 145 13.88 -17.01 9.44
N GLY A 146 14.91 -17.18 10.27
CA GLY A 146 15.65 -16.05 10.85
C GLY A 146 16.37 -15.18 9.82
N GLY A 147 16.91 -15.79 8.76
CA GLY A 147 17.50 -15.05 7.63
C GLY A 147 16.47 -14.24 6.82
N VAL A 148 15.25 -14.78 6.67
CA VAL A 148 14.13 -14.08 6.01
C VAL A 148 13.66 -12.90 6.85
N ASP A 149 13.54 -13.06 8.17
CA ASP A 149 13.21 -11.96 9.09
C ASP A 149 14.27 -10.84 9.04
N GLN A 150 15.56 -11.21 8.97
CA GLN A 150 16.64 -10.22 8.87
C GLN A 150 16.60 -9.43 7.54
N SER A 151 16.26 -10.10 6.43
CA SER A 151 16.09 -9.43 5.13
C SER A 151 14.90 -8.47 5.16
N LEU A 152 13.74 -8.92 5.65
CA LEU A 152 12.54 -8.09 5.79
C LEU A 152 12.77 -6.88 6.70
N GLN A 153 13.49 -7.07 7.80
CA GLN A 153 13.80 -6.01 8.73
C GLN A 153 14.76 -4.99 8.12
N SER A 154 15.74 -5.43 7.32
CA SER A 154 16.63 -4.53 6.57
C SER A 154 15.90 -3.72 5.49
N GLU A 155 14.92 -4.31 4.80
CA GLU A 155 14.07 -3.58 3.85
C GLU A 155 13.16 -2.57 4.54
N LEU A 156 12.57 -2.93 5.68
CA LEU A 156 11.75 -2.03 6.48
C LEU A 156 12.56 -0.83 6.99
N ASP A 157 13.77 -1.07 7.50
CA ASP A 157 14.67 0.00 7.96
C ASP A 157 15.10 0.92 6.81
N ALA A 158 15.36 0.38 5.62
CA ALA A 158 15.65 1.17 4.43
C ALA A 158 14.46 2.07 4.05
N LEU A 159 13.24 1.54 4.02
CA LEU A 159 12.03 2.30 3.74
C LEU A 159 11.77 3.41 4.78
N LEU A 160 11.99 3.13 6.06
CA LEU A 160 11.86 4.11 7.13
C LEU A 160 12.93 5.21 7.04
N SER A 161 14.16 4.85 6.68
CA SER A 161 15.26 5.80 6.44
C SER A 161 14.94 6.75 5.27
N ASP A 162 14.41 6.22 4.17
CA ASP A 162 13.99 7.00 3.01
C ASP A 162 12.84 7.94 3.36
N ALA A 163 11.82 7.44 4.08
CA ALA A 163 10.71 8.26 4.55
C ALA A 163 11.17 9.41 5.45
N ARG A 164 12.14 9.15 6.35
CA ARG A 164 12.73 10.17 7.22
C ARG A 164 13.51 11.23 6.42
N SER A 165 14.28 10.79 5.44
CA SER A 165 15.04 11.68 4.56
C SER A 165 14.11 12.58 3.72
N ALA A 166 13.03 12.01 3.19
CA ALA A 166 12.01 12.77 2.47
C ALA A 166 11.32 13.79 3.39
N ALA A 167 10.97 13.42 4.63
CA ALA A 167 10.39 14.32 5.60
C ALA A 167 11.32 15.49 5.94
N LEU A 168 12.62 15.23 6.14
CA LEU A 168 13.61 16.28 6.39
C LEU A 168 13.79 17.23 5.21
N LEU A 169 13.74 16.73 3.98
CA LEU A 169 13.77 17.57 2.77
C LEU A 169 12.55 18.49 2.70
N VAL A 170 11.36 17.98 3.03
CA VAL A 170 10.15 18.80 3.09
C VAL A 170 10.27 19.87 4.17
N VAL A 171 10.75 19.51 5.38
CA VAL A 171 10.96 20.47 6.47
C VAL A 171 11.94 21.57 6.06
N ARG A 172 13.10 21.23 5.49
CA ARG A 172 14.08 22.22 5.00
C ARG A 172 13.53 23.10 3.86
N ALA A 173 12.70 22.55 2.99
CA ALA A 173 12.12 23.30 1.88
C ALA A 173 10.94 24.20 2.30
N CYS A 174 10.36 23.97 3.49
CA CYS A 174 9.17 24.67 3.98
C CYS A 174 9.44 25.56 5.19
N VAL A 175 10.48 25.28 5.98
CA VAL A 175 10.97 26.15 7.04
C VAL A 175 12.04 27.04 6.44
N PRO A 176 11.78 28.35 6.24
CA PRO A 176 12.84 29.26 5.81
C PRO A 176 13.95 29.22 6.85
N GLU A 177 15.19 28.92 6.42
CA GLU A 177 16.36 29.18 7.27
C GLU A 177 16.25 30.63 7.72
N GLU A 178 16.30 30.83 9.03
CA GLU A 178 16.10 32.13 9.66
C GLU A 178 16.85 33.20 8.87
N SER A 179 16.06 34.07 8.22
CA SER A 179 16.57 35.23 7.49
C SER A 179 17.55 35.93 8.43
N PRO A 180 18.84 36.07 8.06
CA PRO A 180 19.85 36.59 8.97
C PRO A 180 19.32 37.91 9.52
N LEU A 181 19.15 37.96 10.85
CA LEU A 181 18.77 39.13 11.61
C LEU A 181 19.56 40.31 11.07
N ARG A 182 18.87 41.13 10.27
CA ARG A 182 19.45 42.32 9.67
C ARG A 182 19.94 43.16 10.85
N PRO A 183 21.26 43.41 10.98
CA PRO A 183 21.75 44.19 12.11
C PRO A 183 21.04 45.55 12.07
N ALA A 184 20.44 45.92 13.21
CA ALA A 184 19.70 47.17 13.33
C ALA A 184 20.61 48.34 12.91
N PRO A 185 20.07 49.33 12.18
CA PRO A 185 20.83 50.53 11.85
C PRO A 185 21.32 51.17 13.16
N LYS A 186 22.62 51.42 13.25
CA LYS A 186 23.18 52.26 14.31
C LYS A 186 22.97 53.70 13.89
N ASP A 187 22.20 54.43 14.69
CA ASP A 187 22.13 55.89 14.67
C ASP A 187 23.44 56.50 15.19
#